data_AF-A0A5C7JC91-F1
#
_entry.id   AF-A0A5C7JC91-F1
#
_cell.length_a   1.000
_cell.length_b   1.000
_cell.length_c   1.000
_cell.angle_alpha   90.00
_cell.angle_beta   90.00
_cell.angle_gamma   90.00
#
_symmetry.space_group_name_H-M   'P 1'
#
loop_
_entity.id
_entity.type
_entity.pdbx_description
1 polymer ?
#
loop_
_entity_poly.entity_id
_entity_poly.type
_entity_poly.pdbx_seq_one_letter_code
_entity_poly.pdbx_strand_id
1 'polypeptide(L)'
;MVELNKALLAAALAGALALAGCDRFGVSSPAKPAFNAVDITGADYGRELALTDTDGKARTLADFKGKVTLVFFGYTQCPDVCPTTLAELAAVKHDLG
;
A
#
# COMPACT_ATOMS: atom_id res chain seq x y z
N MET A 1 52.80 20.19 7.75
CA MET A 1 51.55 20.77 7.19
C MET A 1 50.94 19.92 6.08
N VAL A 2 51.72 19.33 5.16
CA VAL A 2 51.19 18.52 4.03
C VAL A 2 50.48 17.24 4.48
N GLU A 3 50.96 16.57 5.52
CA GLU A 3 50.39 15.31 6.03
C GLU A 3 49.04 15.49 6.75
N LEU A 4 48.78 16.67 7.33
CA LEU A 4 47.50 16.99 7.98
C LEU A 4 46.37 17.14 6.94
N ASN A 5 46.70 17.68 5.75
CA ASN A 5 45.74 17.87 4.66
C ASN A 5 45.37 16.54 3.97
N LYS A 6 46.34 15.61 3.85
CA LYS A 6 46.08 14.25 3.35
C LYS A 6 45.16 13.45 4.28
N ALA A 7 45.34 13.58 5.60
CA ALA A 7 44.48 12.92 6.59
C ALA A 7 43.04 13.46 6.55
N LEU A 8 42.87 14.78 6.38
CA LEU A 8 41.57 15.43 6.20
C LEU A 8 40.85 14.96 4.92
N LEU A 9 41.57 14.88 3.79
CA LEU A 9 41.03 14.38 2.53
C LEU A 9 40.63 12.89 2.61
N ALA A 10 41.44 12.06 3.27
CA ALA A 10 41.14 10.64 3.47
C ALA A 10 39.91 10.42 4.36
N ALA A 11 39.77 11.21 5.43
CA ALA A 11 38.61 11.16 6.32
C ALA A 11 37.32 11.61 5.61
N ALA A 12 37.40 12.65 4.78
CA ALA A 12 36.26 13.11 3.97
C ALA A 12 35.82 12.07 2.94
N LEU A 13 36.78 11.39 2.29
CA LEU A 13 36.48 10.35 1.31
C LEU A 13 35.87 9.10 1.96
N ALA A 14 36.36 8.71 3.14
CA ALA A 14 35.81 7.61 3.92
C ALA A 14 34.39 7.90 4.43
N GLY A 15 34.15 9.14 4.88
CA GLY A 15 32.81 9.61 5.24
C GLY A 15 31.83 9.55 4.06
N ALA A 16 32.24 10.05 2.89
CA ALA A 16 31.41 10.01 1.69
C ALA A 16 31.08 8.58 1.22
N LEU A 17 32.04 7.65 1.31
CA LEU A 17 31.81 6.24 1.01
C LEU A 17 30.85 5.58 2.00
N ALA A 18 30.90 5.95 3.29
CA ALA A 18 30.01 5.43 4.30
C ALA A 18 28.55 5.88 4.08
N LEU A 19 28.32 7.12 3.63
CA LEU A 19 26.97 7.61 3.33
C LEU A 19 26.36 7.00 2.06
N ALA A 20 27.16 6.64 1.05
CA ALA A 20 26.67 6.01 -0.17
C ALA A 20 26.17 4.55 0.03
N GLY A 21 26.43 3.95 1.19
CA GLY A 21 26.07 2.57 1.52
C GLY A 21 24.77 2.39 2.29
N CYS A 22 24.13 3.46 2.78
CA CYS A 22 22.98 3.35 3.69
C CYS A 22 21.79 2.56 3.11
N ASP A 23 21.58 2.59 1.79
CA ASP A 23 20.55 1.80 1.10
C ASP A 23 20.93 0.31 0.95
N ARG A 24 22.23 -0.02 0.94
CA ARG A 24 22.75 -1.38 0.74
C ARG A 24 22.93 -2.14 2.05
N PHE A 25 23.24 -1.43 3.14
CA PHE A 25 23.44 -2.00 4.47
C PHE A 25 22.16 -2.07 5.32
N GLY A 26 20.98 -1.79 4.74
CA GLY A 26 19.70 -2.02 5.39
C GLY A 26 19.45 -1.16 6.62
N VAL A 27 20.20 -0.07 6.80
CA VAL A 27 20.09 0.85 7.95
C VAL A 27 18.81 1.69 7.84
N SER A 28 18.18 1.77 6.67
CA SER A 28 17.05 2.68 6.41
C SER A 28 15.93 2.11 5.54
N SER A 29 16.03 0.86 5.08
CA SER A 29 14.97 0.29 4.24
C SER A 29 13.92 -0.39 5.11
N PRO A 30 12.71 0.17 5.27
CA PRO A 30 11.61 -0.62 5.79
C PRO A 30 11.47 -1.86 4.90
N ALA A 31 11.44 -3.04 5.51
CA ALA A 31 11.23 -4.28 4.78
C ALA A 31 9.99 -4.11 3.88
N LYS A 32 10.10 -4.52 2.61
CA LYS A 32 8.98 -4.44 1.66
C LYS A 32 7.76 -5.07 2.32
N PRO A 33 6.63 -4.35 2.45
CA PRO A 33 5.46 -4.90 3.11
C PRO A 33 5.04 -6.19 2.39
N ALA A 34 5.04 -7.28 3.15
CA ALA A 34 4.55 -8.57 2.66
C ALA A 34 3.02 -8.51 2.59
N PHE A 35 2.45 -9.00 1.49
CA PHE A 35 1.01 -9.15 1.37
C PHE A 35 0.57 -10.36 2.19
N ASN A 36 -0.28 -10.14 3.19
CA ASN A 36 -0.75 -11.17 4.12
C ASN A 36 -2.20 -11.55 3.85
N ALA A 37 -2.51 -11.92 2.60
CA ALA A 37 -3.84 -12.35 2.18
C ALA A 37 -3.75 -13.28 0.95
N VAL A 38 -4.89 -13.84 0.54
CA VAL A 38 -4.98 -14.65 -0.67
C VAL A 38 -4.89 -13.73 -1.88
N ASP A 39 -3.84 -13.91 -2.68
CA ASP A 39 -3.72 -13.24 -3.98
C ASP A 39 -4.66 -13.92 -4.98
N ILE A 40 -5.69 -13.18 -5.40
CA ILE A 40 -6.69 -13.62 -6.38
C ILE A 40 -6.40 -13.07 -7.78
N THR A 41 -5.20 -12.50 -8.01
CA THR A 41 -4.80 -12.00 -9.32
C THR A 41 -4.81 -13.14 -10.33
N GLY A 42 -5.63 -13.01 -11.37
CA GLY A 42 -5.81 -14.04 -12.39
C GLY A 42 -6.86 -15.11 -12.09
N ALA A 43 -7.63 -14.97 -11.00
CA ALA A 43 -8.80 -15.80 -10.75
C ALA A 43 -9.81 -15.73 -11.92
N ASP A 44 -10.46 -16.85 -12.23
CA ASP A 44 -11.50 -16.95 -13.25
C ASP A 44 -12.88 -16.52 -12.75
N TYR A 45 -13.05 -16.42 -11.43
CA TYR A 45 -14.25 -15.94 -10.74
C TYR A 45 -14.15 -14.46 -10.33
N GLY A 46 -15.29 -13.84 -10.01
CA GLY A 46 -15.35 -12.46 -9.49
C GLY A 46 -14.92 -11.38 -10.49
N ARG A 47 -14.81 -11.72 -11.79
CA ARG A 47 -14.37 -10.82 -12.86
C ARG A 47 -15.42 -9.79 -13.24
N GLU A 48 -16.69 -10.14 -13.07
CA GLU A 48 -17.84 -9.30 -13.36
C GLU A 48 -18.77 -9.30 -12.15
N LEU A 49 -19.28 -8.11 -11.82
CA LEU A 49 -20.34 -7.93 -10.84
C LEU A 49 -21.23 -6.82 -11.38
N ALA A 50 -22.51 -7.12 -11.56
CA ALA A 50 -23.53 -6.17 -12.01
C ALA A 50 -24.66 -6.14 -11.00
N LEU A 51 -24.85 -5.00 -10.34
CA LEU A 51 -25.84 -4.82 -9.29
C LEU A 51 -26.49 -3.44 -9.42
N THR A 52 -27.71 -3.32 -8.91
CA THR A 52 -28.38 -2.03 -8.75
C THR A 52 -27.89 -1.39 -7.44
N ASP A 53 -27.43 -0.15 -7.51
CA ASP A 53 -27.01 0.61 -6.33
C ASP A 53 -28.20 1.14 -5.51
N THR A 54 -27.90 1.84 -4.40
CA THR A 54 -28.90 2.42 -3.51
C THR A 54 -29.74 3.53 -4.13
N ASP A 55 -29.28 4.11 -5.26
CA ASP A 55 -30.00 5.14 -6.02
C ASP A 55 -30.82 4.54 -7.18
N GLY A 56 -30.84 3.21 -7.32
CA GLY A 56 -31.56 2.51 -8.39
C GLY A 56 -30.78 2.43 -9.71
N LYS A 57 -29.51 2.83 -9.76
CA LYS A 57 -28.70 2.79 -10.97
C LYS A 57 -27.97 1.46 -11.10
N ALA A 58 -27.99 0.89 -12.30
CA ALA A 58 -27.17 -0.27 -12.64
C ALA A 58 -25.67 0.10 -12.61
N ARG A 59 -24.88 -0.66 -11.85
CA ARG A 59 -23.43 -0.50 -11.72
C ARG A 59 -22.72 -1.79 -12.08
N THR A 60 -21.52 -1.65 -12.64
CA THR A 60 -20.60 -2.74 -12.91
C THR A 60 -19.21 -2.45 -12.33
N LEU A 61 -18.38 -3.49 -12.14
CA LEU A 61 -16.96 -3.28 -11.79
C LEU A 61 -16.21 -2.41 -12.81
N ALA A 62 -16.65 -2.41 -14.08
CA ALA A 62 -16.03 -1.60 -15.12
C ALA A 62 -16.19 -0.10 -14.89
N ASP A 63 -17.22 0.34 -14.16
CA ASP A 63 -17.48 1.75 -13.84
C ASP A 63 -16.40 2.35 -12.92
N PHE A 64 -15.64 1.49 -12.23
CA PHE A 64 -14.63 1.89 -11.24
C PHE A 64 -13.18 1.66 -11.73
N LYS A 65 -12.98 1.37 -13.03
CA LYS A 65 -11.64 1.18 -13.60
C LYS A 65 -10.74 2.40 -13.36
N GLY A 66 -9.48 2.14 -13.05
CA GLY A 66 -8.49 3.17 -12.72
C GLY A 66 -8.51 3.65 -11.27
N LYS A 67 -9.41 3.09 -10.43
CA LYS A 67 -9.45 3.35 -8.99
C LYS A 67 -9.19 2.08 -8.19
N VAL A 68 -8.64 2.23 -6.99
CA VAL A 68 -8.65 1.15 -5.99
C VAL A 68 -10.10 0.88 -5.61
N THR A 69 -10.57 -0.35 -5.79
CA THR A 69 -11.96 -0.74 -5.53
C THR A 69 -12.01 -1.85 -4.49
N LEU A 70 -12.74 -1.62 -3.40
CA LEU A 70 -12.96 -2.58 -2.33
C LEU A 70 -14.39 -3.14 -2.47
N VAL A 71 -14.53 -4.46 -2.52
CA VAL A 71 -15.83 -5.14 -2.58
C VAL A 71 -16.04 -5.92 -1.29
N PHE A 72 -17.10 -5.58 -0.56
CA PHE A 72 -17.48 -6.23 0.69
C PHE A 72 -18.87 -6.84 0.56
N PHE A 73 -19.01 -8.11 0.92
CA PHE A 73 -20.27 -8.83 0.92
C PHE A 73 -20.79 -8.93 2.36
N GLY A 74 -21.89 -8.25 2.66
CA GLY A 74 -22.51 -8.22 3.97
C GLY A 74 -24.01 -8.01 3.91
N TYR A 75 -24.63 -7.83 5.06
CA TYR A 75 -26.08 -7.57 5.19
C TYR A 75 -26.34 -6.59 6.33
N THR A 76 -27.44 -5.83 6.24
CA THR A 76 -27.72 -4.69 7.11
C THR A 76 -28.00 -5.07 8.57
N GLN A 77 -28.52 -6.27 8.80
CA GLN A 77 -28.91 -6.76 10.13
C GLN A 77 -27.78 -7.50 10.88
N CYS A 78 -26.55 -7.39 10.40
CA CYS A 78 -25.39 -8.05 10.97
C CYS A 78 -24.90 -7.27 12.20
N PRO A 79 -24.96 -7.83 13.42
CA PRO A 79 -24.85 -7.03 14.64
C PRO A 79 -23.43 -6.61 15.03
N ASP A 80 -22.39 -7.15 14.39
CA ASP A 80 -21.00 -6.96 14.87
C ASP A 80 -19.99 -6.79 13.71
N VAL A 81 -19.63 -7.89 13.03
CA VAL A 81 -18.52 -7.86 12.06
C VAL A 81 -18.76 -6.92 10.88
N CYS A 82 -20.01 -6.78 10.43
CA CYS A 82 -20.33 -5.95 9.27
C CYS A 82 -20.27 -4.44 9.55
N PRO A 83 -20.88 -3.88 10.62
CA PRO A 83 -20.71 -2.47 10.93
C PRO A 83 -19.25 -2.12 11.25
N THR A 84 -18.52 -3.01 11.93
CA THR A 84 -17.09 -2.81 12.21
C THR A 84 -16.26 -2.77 10.93
N THR A 85 -16.44 -3.75 10.03
CA THR A 85 -15.73 -3.78 8.74
C THR A 85 -16.04 -2.55 7.89
N LEU A 86 -17.31 -2.12 7.83
CA LEU A 86 -17.69 -0.93 7.07
C LEU A 86 -17.06 0.36 7.63
N ALA A 87 -16.91 0.47 8.95
CA ALA A 87 -16.23 1.60 9.57
C ALA A 87 -14.73 1.64 9.20
N GLU A 88 -14.06 0.49 9.19
CA GLU A 88 -12.66 0.38 8.75
C GLU A 88 -12.50 0.75 7.27
N LEU A 89 -13.37 0.23 6.40
CA LEU A 89 -13.34 0.55 4.97
C LEU A 89 -13.60 2.04 4.70
N ALA A 90 -14.45 2.69 5.49
CA ALA A 90 -14.68 4.13 5.40
C ALA A 90 -13.43 4.93 5.75
N ALA A 91 -12.67 4.51 6.78
CA ALA A 91 -11.39 5.13 7.13
C ALA A 91 -10.33 4.92 6.03
N VAL A 92 -10.18 3.69 5.52
CA VAL A 92 -9.25 3.39 4.41
C VAL A 92 -9.58 4.23 3.17
N LYS A 93 -10.88 4.36 2.83
CA LYS A 93 -11.31 5.20 1.72
C LYS A 93 -10.93 6.67 1.94
N HIS A 94 -11.00 7.19 3.17
CA HIS A 94 -10.58 8.55 3.48
C HIS A 94 -9.07 8.75 3.24
N ASP A 95 -8.25 7.78 3.66
CA ASP A 95 -6.79 7.85 3.53
C ASP A 95 -6.29 7.75 2.08
N LEU A 96 -7.06 7.10 1.20
CA LEU A 96 -6.73 6.94 -0.22
C LEU A 96 -7.16 8.12 -1.12
N GLY A 97 -7.96 9.07 -0.60
CA GLY A 97 -8.50 10.23 -1.33
C GLY A 97 -9.72 9.92 -2.22
#